data_AF-A0A1C6EVT0-F1
#
_entry.id   AF-A0A1C6EVT0-F1
#
_cell.length_a   1.000
_cell.length_b   1.000
_cell.length_c   1.000
_cell.angle_alpha   90.00
_cell.angle_beta   90.00
_cell.angle_gamma   90.00
#
_symmetry.space_group_name_H-M   'P 1'
#
loop_
_entity.id
_entity.type
_entity.pdbx_description
1 polymer ?
#
loop_
_entity_poly.entity_id
_entity_poly.type
_entity_poly.pdbx_seq_one_letter_code
_entity_poly.pdbx_strand_id
1 'polypeptide(L)'
;MGDILDSIENKIIGWLRSAVEECLTGLFDDMTDASLYASDQLEQTPETWNSGIFALVKQISIEAIVPIAVIILSIVICHEFITQLLDKSIREMDIEVVAKMAFKLCFGIFIMNHVFDITMGIFQLGQQAVRITEYVILDETGHMGHDLYGIFEDQIKDLGVGQMLIVLLEAIVIDIITKLASIIVIIIVTSRMIEIYIYCSISPLPFATLTNREWGNIGQNFLKNLFALAFQAFAMMLCLGIHNGLINNIIISNSDSLNWTLLHCTGISIVVVLLLWKCGSISKSIFNAI
;
A
#
# COMPACT_ATOMS: atom_id res chain seq x y z
N MET A 1 -34.13 -49.04 -19.51
CA MET A 1 -33.31 -48.71 -18.32
C MET A 1 -32.11 -47.88 -18.71
N GLY A 2 -31.44 -48.17 -19.85
CA GLY A 2 -30.43 -47.28 -20.46
C GLY A 2 -30.92 -45.86 -20.70
N ASP A 3 -32.02 -45.67 -21.46
CA ASP A 3 -32.57 -44.32 -21.75
C ASP A 3 -32.88 -43.45 -20.52
N ILE A 4 -33.25 -44.07 -19.38
CA ILE A 4 -33.54 -43.33 -18.14
C ILE A 4 -32.24 -42.92 -17.46
N LEU A 5 -31.23 -43.80 -17.44
CA LEU A 5 -29.92 -43.49 -16.86
C LEU A 5 -29.19 -42.43 -17.70
N ASP A 6 -29.25 -42.54 -19.02
CA ASP A 6 -28.65 -41.56 -19.95
C ASP A 6 -29.36 -40.20 -19.84
N SER A 7 -30.69 -40.19 -19.67
CA SER A 7 -31.44 -38.94 -19.45
C SER A 7 -31.11 -38.29 -18.10
N ILE A 8 -30.90 -39.09 -17.05
CA ILE A 8 -30.48 -38.61 -15.72
C ILE A 8 -29.05 -38.06 -15.79
N GLU A 9 -28.13 -38.76 -16.43
CA GLU A 9 -26.74 -38.34 -16.61
C GLU A 9 -26.65 -37.01 -17.37
N ASN A 10 -27.39 -36.87 -18.47
CA ASN A 10 -27.47 -35.62 -19.24
C ASN A 10 -28.08 -34.44 -18.45
N LYS A 11 -28.99 -34.71 -17.51
CA LYS A 11 -29.51 -33.65 -16.63
C LYS A 11 -28.50 -33.26 -15.56
N ILE A 12 -27.80 -34.23 -14.98
CA ILE A 12 -26.76 -33.99 -13.96
C ILE A 12 -25.59 -33.20 -14.57
N ILE A 13 -25.12 -33.58 -15.76
CA ILE A 13 -24.03 -32.89 -16.43
C ILE A 13 -24.43 -31.45 -16.81
N GLY A 14 -25.67 -31.23 -17.26
CA GLY A 14 -26.19 -29.88 -17.54
C GLY A 14 -26.22 -29.00 -16.29
N TRP A 15 -26.70 -29.54 -15.17
CA TRP A 15 -26.69 -28.81 -13.89
C TRP A 15 -25.26 -28.51 -13.40
N LEU A 16 -24.35 -29.48 -13.49
CA LEU A 16 -22.95 -29.29 -13.10
C LEU A 16 -22.25 -28.24 -13.96
N ARG A 17 -22.51 -28.21 -15.27
CA ARG A 17 -21.98 -27.19 -16.18
C ARG A 17 -22.41 -25.80 -15.75
N SER A 18 -23.70 -25.59 -15.51
CA SER A 18 -24.21 -24.29 -15.07
C SER A 18 -23.62 -23.87 -13.73
N ALA A 19 -23.40 -24.81 -12.79
CA ALA A 19 -22.77 -24.51 -11.52
C ALA A 19 -21.27 -24.13 -11.67
N VAL A 20 -20.54 -24.82 -12.55
CA VAL A 20 -19.15 -24.50 -12.87
C VAL A 20 -19.06 -23.16 -13.59
N GLU A 21 -19.96 -22.88 -14.53
CA GLU A 21 -20.07 -21.59 -15.23
C GLU A 21 -20.25 -20.44 -14.25
N GLU A 22 -21.19 -20.57 -13.31
CA GLU A 22 -21.43 -19.56 -12.26
C GLU A 22 -20.18 -19.33 -11.39
N CYS A 23 -19.53 -20.40 -10.95
CA CYS A 23 -18.33 -20.29 -10.12
C CYS A 23 -17.13 -19.70 -10.87
N LEU A 24 -16.91 -20.07 -12.14
CA LEU A 24 -15.77 -19.61 -12.92
C LEU A 24 -15.93 -18.16 -13.40
N THR A 25 -17.17 -17.74 -13.72
CA THR A 25 -17.44 -16.37 -14.17
C THR A 25 -17.18 -15.36 -13.06
N GLY A 26 -17.54 -15.69 -11.81
CA GLY A 26 -17.37 -14.79 -10.66
C GLY A 26 -16.07 -14.96 -9.86
N LEU A 27 -15.19 -15.90 -10.25
CA LEU A 27 -14.07 -16.35 -9.42
C LEU A 27 -13.10 -15.23 -9.02
N PHE A 28 -12.89 -14.25 -9.90
CA PHE A 28 -11.94 -13.15 -9.70
C PHE A 28 -12.62 -11.81 -9.41
N ASP A 29 -13.95 -11.75 -9.35
CA ASP A 29 -14.67 -10.49 -9.13
C ASP A 29 -14.28 -9.87 -7.80
N ASP A 30 -14.27 -10.65 -6.71
CA ASP A 30 -13.91 -10.13 -5.38
C ASP A 30 -12.46 -9.62 -5.30
N MET A 31 -11.52 -10.25 -6.02
CA MET A 31 -10.12 -9.79 -6.05
C MET A 31 -9.95 -8.57 -6.95
N THR A 32 -10.70 -8.51 -8.04
CA THR A 32 -10.75 -7.36 -8.93
C THR A 32 -11.30 -6.15 -8.18
N ASP A 33 -12.43 -6.30 -7.49
CA ASP A 33 -13.04 -5.26 -6.68
C ASP A 33 -12.11 -4.81 -5.55
N ALA A 34 -11.43 -5.74 -4.87
CA ALA A 34 -10.45 -5.40 -3.85
C ALA A 34 -9.24 -4.66 -4.42
N SER A 35 -8.79 -4.99 -5.64
CA SER A 35 -7.68 -4.32 -6.31
C SER A 35 -8.07 -2.92 -6.79
N LEU A 36 -9.28 -2.74 -7.32
CA LEU A 36 -9.83 -1.44 -7.70
C LEU A 36 -10.03 -0.55 -6.48
N TYR A 37 -10.60 -1.10 -5.41
CA TYR A 37 -10.70 -0.43 -4.12
C TYR A 37 -9.31 -0.01 -3.62
N ALA A 38 -8.34 -0.93 -3.62
CA ALA A 38 -6.98 -0.62 -3.21
C ALA A 38 -6.38 0.51 -4.06
N SER A 39 -6.60 0.52 -5.38
CA SER A 39 -6.13 1.59 -6.26
C SER A 39 -6.65 2.96 -5.82
N ASP A 40 -7.97 3.09 -5.73
CA ASP A 40 -8.65 4.32 -5.32
C ASP A 40 -8.15 4.83 -3.96
N GLN A 41 -7.99 3.93 -3.00
CA GLN A 41 -7.53 4.30 -1.66
C GLN A 41 -6.04 4.72 -1.62
N LEU A 42 -5.19 4.17 -2.50
CA LEU A 42 -3.76 4.48 -2.55
C LEU A 42 -3.47 5.84 -3.17
N GLU A 43 -4.36 6.37 -3.99
CA GLU A 43 -4.27 7.69 -4.62
C GLU A 43 -4.69 8.85 -3.70
N GLN A 44 -5.42 8.53 -2.62
CA GLN A 44 -5.97 9.52 -1.73
C GLN A 44 -4.90 10.11 -0.80
N THR A 45 -4.95 11.43 -0.62
CA THR A 45 -4.24 12.12 0.46
C THR A 45 -4.85 11.76 1.82
N PRO A 46 -4.09 11.93 2.92
CA PRO A 46 -4.66 11.82 4.26
C PRO A 46 -5.86 12.76 4.49
N GLU A 47 -5.90 13.92 3.83
CA GLU A 47 -7.02 14.87 3.93
C GLU A 47 -8.27 14.39 3.18
N THR A 48 -8.09 13.91 1.95
CA THR A 48 -9.18 13.43 1.09
C THR A 48 -9.73 12.08 1.55
N TRP A 49 -8.89 11.25 2.20
CA TRP A 49 -9.31 9.94 2.70
C TRP A 49 -10.36 10.04 3.80
N ASN A 50 -10.12 10.93 4.78
CA ASN A 50 -11.12 11.26 5.79
C ASN A 50 -10.82 12.63 6.41
N SER A 51 -11.59 13.64 5.99
CA SER A 51 -11.39 15.03 6.44
C SER A 51 -11.60 15.23 7.95
N GLY A 52 -12.51 14.46 8.56
CA GLY A 52 -12.79 14.52 10.00
C GLY A 52 -11.65 13.97 10.85
N ILE A 53 -11.15 12.77 10.50
CA ILE A 53 -10.00 12.16 11.17
C ILE A 53 -8.75 13.01 10.94
N PHE A 54 -8.56 13.52 9.72
CA PHE A 54 -7.45 14.41 9.39
C PHE A 54 -7.44 15.69 10.23
N ALA A 55 -8.59 16.36 10.36
CA ALA A 55 -8.72 17.55 11.19
C ALA A 55 -8.40 17.26 12.66
N LEU A 56 -8.88 16.13 13.18
CA LEU A 56 -8.58 15.69 14.55
C LEU A 56 -7.08 15.41 14.74
N VAL A 57 -6.45 14.69 13.81
CA VAL A 57 -5.00 14.39 13.84
C VAL A 57 -4.18 15.68 13.78
N LYS A 58 -4.56 16.62 12.91
CA LYS A 58 -3.93 17.94 12.79
C LYS A 58 -4.05 18.72 14.10
N GLN A 59 -5.24 18.74 14.70
CA GLN A 59 -5.49 19.43 15.97
C GLN A 59 -4.63 18.85 17.09
N ILE A 60 -4.59 17.51 17.23
CA ILE A 60 -3.74 16.84 18.22
C ILE A 60 -2.27 17.20 18.01
N SER A 61 -1.79 17.18 16.76
CA SER A 61 -0.40 17.55 16.46
C SER A 61 -0.08 18.98 16.89
N ILE A 62 -0.94 19.95 16.53
CA ILE A 62 -0.73 21.38 16.83
C ILE A 62 -0.88 21.68 18.32
N GLU A 63 -1.92 21.16 18.97
CA GLU A 63 -2.24 21.54 20.36
C GLU A 63 -1.44 20.75 21.39
N ALA A 64 -1.15 19.46 21.14
CA ALA A 64 -0.46 18.60 22.09
C ALA A 64 1.03 18.42 21.77
N ILE A 65 1.39 18.21 20.50
CA ILE A 65 2.74 17.77 20.13
C ILE A 65 3.68 18.94 19.84
N VAL A 66 3.22 19.99 19.13
CA VAL A 66 4.06 21.17 18.83
C VAL A 66 4.63 21.84 20.10
N PRO A 67 3.88 22.07 21.19
CA PRO A 67 4.46 22.65 22.41
C PRO A 67 5.62 21.82 22.97
N ILE A 68 5.49 20.49 22.95
CA ILE A 68 6.54 19.56 23.37
C ILE A 68 7.74 19.66 22.42
N ALA A 69 7.49 19.72 21.11
CA ALA A 69 8.54 19.87 20.10
C ALA A 69 9.32 21.19 20.27
N VAL A 70 8.66 22.30 20.62
CA VAL A 70 9.32 23.59 20.91
C VAL A 70 10.22 23.50 22.15
N ILE A 71 9.81 22.75 23.18
CA ILE A 71 10.66 22.48 24.35
C ILE A 71 11.90 21.67 23.92
N ILE A 72 11.71 20.62 23.11
CA ILE A 72 12.81 19.82 22.57
C ILE A 72 13.76 20.70 21.75
N LEU A 73 13.23 21.52 20.82
CA LEU A 73 14.01 22.45 20.02
C LEU A 73 14.84 23.39 20.90
N SER A 74 14.26 23.89 21.99
CA SER A 74 14.96 24.75 22.95
C SER A 74 16.11 24.01 23.61
N ILE A 75 15.91 22.77 24.06
CA ILE A 75 16.97 21.92 24.64
C ILE A 75 18.08 21.66 23.61
N VAL A 76 17.70 21.30 22.38
CA VAL A 76 18.60 21.01 21.25
C VAL A 76 19.51 22.21 20.96
N ILE A 77 18.95 23.43 20.92
CA ILE A 77 19.70 24.64 20.62
C ILE A 77 20.57 25.08 21.79
N CYS A 78 20.06 24.98 23.03
CA CYS A 78 20.84 25.27 24.23
C CYS A 78 22.04 24.34 24.36
N HIS A 79 21.86 23.05 24.05
CA HIS A 79 22.96 22.08 24.04
C HIS A 79 24.05 22.49 23.03
N GLU A 80 23.67 22.80 21.80
CA GLU A 80 24.62 23.22 20.77
C GLU A 80 25.38 24.49 21.16
N PHE A 81 24.71 25.45 21.80
CA PHE A 81 25.34 26.69 22.28
C PHE A 81 26.35 26.43 23.41
N ILE A 82 25.99 25.59 24.38
CA ILE A 82 26.89 25.22 25.48
C ILE A 82 28.15 24.52 24.94
N THR A 83 28.00 23.59 24.01
CA THR A 83 29.15 22.90 23.40
C THR A 83 30.08 23.88 22.69
N GLN A 84 29.54 24.85 21.94
CA GLN A 84 30.35 25.88 21.27
C GLN A 84 31.07 26.81 22.26
N LEU A 85 30.45 27.12 23.41
CA LEU A 85 31.06 27.88 24.50
C LEU A 85 32.19 27.14 25.22
N LEU A 86 32.10 25.81 25.30
CA LEU A 86 33.16 25.00 25.90
C LEU A 86 34.39 24.90 24.97
N ASP A 87 34.17 24.89 23.66
CA ASP A 87 35.23 24.79 22.65
C ASP A 87 35.96 26.13 22.37
N LYS A 88 35.29 27.28 22.53
CA LYS A 88 35.88 28.62 22.35
C LYS A 88 35.69 29.50 23.58
N SER A 89 36.74 30.18 24.02
CA SER A 89 36.63 31.23 25.05
C SER A 89 35.66 32.34 24.59
N ILE A 90 34.77 32.79 25.48
CA ILE A 90 33.72 33.81 25.20
C ILE A 90 34.29 35.06 24.51
N ARG A 91 35.55 35.38 24.78
CA ARG A 91 36.26 36.56 24.26
C ARG A 91 36.69 36.41 22.79
N GLU A 92 36.70 35.19 22.26
CA GLU A 92 37.05 34.83 20.88
C GLU A 92 35.82 34.31 20.10
N MET A 93 34.62 34.47 20.66
CA MET A 93 33.41 34.05 19.98
C MET A 93 33.09 35.04 18.85
N ASP A 94 33.33 34.59 17.62
CA ASP A 94 32.99 35.34 16.43
C ASP A 94 31.48 35.61 16.38
N ILE A 95 31.11 36.84 15.98
CA ILE A 95 29.70 37.24 15.79
C ILE A 95 28.94 36.29 14.85
N GLU A 96 29.67 35.63 13.96
CA GLU A 96 29.20 34.57 13.07
C GLU A 96 28.56 33.39 13.81
N VAL A 97 29.11 33.00 14.97
CA VAL A 97 28.61 31.87 15.78
C VAL A 97 27.24 32.22 16.37
N VAL A 98 27.13 33.40 16.97
CA VAL A 98 25.87 33.91 17.53
C VAL A 98 24.83 34.11 16.42
N ALA A 99 25.23 34.64 15.26
CA ALA A 99 24.34 34.80 14.11
C ALA A 99 23.82 33.45 13.58
N LYS A 100 24.68 32.43 13.46
CA LYS A 100 24.29 31.07 13.07
C LYS A 100 23.30 30.45 14.06
N MET A 101 23.51 30.64 15.36
CA MET A 101 22.60 30.15 16.40
C MET A 101 21.22 30.84 16.31
N ALA A 102 21.21 32.17 16.20
CA ALA A 102 19.98 32.94 16.03
C ALA A 102 19.21 32.49 14.77
N PHE A 103 19.92 32.28 13.66
CA PHE A 103 19.34 31.75 12.43
C PHE A 103 18.76 30.35 12.62
N LYS A 104 19.47 29.42 13.27
CA LYS A 104 18.96 28.07 13.57
C LYS A 104 17.70 28.09 14.42
N LEU A 105 17.62 28.99 15.40
CA LEU A 105 16.43 29.16 16.23
C LEU A 105 15.25 29.69 15.41
N CYS A 106 15.44 30.77 14.67
CA CYS A 106 14.41 31.32 13.79
C CYS A 106 13.92 30.29 12.77
N PHE A 107 14.85 29.57 12.14
CA PHE A 107 14.54 28.53 11.17
C PHE A 107 13.86 27.31 11.81
N GLY A 108 14.28 26.90 13.01
CA GLY A 108 13.64 25.83 13.76
C GLY A 108 12.19 26.17 14.11
N ILE A 109 11.92 27.39 14.59
CA ILE A 109 10.55 27.87 14.87
C ILE A 109 9.73 27.93 13.58
N PHE A 110 10.32 28.41 12.48
CA PHE A 110 9.67 28.41 11.17
C PHE A 110 9.25 27.00 10.75
N ILE A 111 10.14 26.02 10.88
CA ILE A 111 9.83 24.61 10.62
C ILE A 111 8.69 24.15 11.53
N MET A 112 8.75 24.40 12.85
CA MET A 112 7.72 23.99 13.82
C MET A 112 6.32 24.48 13.44
N ASN A 113 6.20 25.71 12.93
CA ASN A 113 4.92 26.27 12.48
C ASN A 113 4.39 25.62 11.19
N HIS A 114 5.24 24.97 10.40
CA HIS A 114 4.91 24.39 9.10
C HIS A 114 5.15 22.87 9.02
N VAL A 115 5.43 22.17 10.12
CA VAL A 115 5.75 20.73 10.09
C VAL A 115 4.63 19.93 9.43
N PHE A 116 3.38 20.25 9.78
CA PHE A 116 2.23 19.52 9.25
C PHE A 116 2.09 19.75 7.74
N ASP A 117 2.30 20.98 7.27
CA ASP A 117 2.26 21.31 5.84
C ASP A 117 3.40 20.63 5.07
N ILE A 118 4.62 20.62 5.63
CA ILE A 118 5.78 19.93 5.05
C ILE A 118 5.51 18.42 4.95
N THR A 119 4.97 17.83 6.02
CA THR A 119 4.64 16.41 6.08
C THR A 119 3.60 16.05 5.02
N MET A 120 2.57 16.89 4.85
CA MET A 120 1.57 16.72 3.79
C MET A 120 2.16 16.88 2.39
N GLY A 121 3.06 17.84 2.19
CA GLY A 121 3.79 18.00 0.93
C GLY A 121 4.56 16.74 0.53
N ILE A 122 5.20 16.06 1.48
CA ILE A 122 5.90 14.79 1.23
C ILE A 122 4.91 13.69 0.79
N PHE A 123 3.73 13.60 1.42
CA PHE A 123 2.71 12.64 0.99
C PHE A 123 2.14 12.97 -0.39
N GLN A 124 2.00 14.25 -0.74
CA GLN A 124 1.57 14.66 -2.08
C GLN A 124 2.58 14.24 -3.15
N LEU A 125 3.88 14.31 -2.87
CA LEU A 125 4.92 13.79 -3.79
C LEU A 125 4.76 12.28 -4.01
N GLY A 126 4.55 11.51 -2.94
CA GLY A 126 4.30 10.07 -3.05
C GLY A 126 3.06 9.75 -3.88
N GLN A 127 1.99 10.51 -3.71
CA GLN A 127 0.75 10.33 -4.48
C GLN A 127 0.87 10.71 -5.95
N GLN A 128 1.68 11.71 -6.30
CA GLN A 128 1.98 12.00 -7.70
C GLN A 128 2.63 10.79 -8.38
N ALA A 129 3.55 10.11 -7.69
CA ALA A 129 4.15 8.87 -8.21
C ALA A 129 3.09 7.77 -8.40
N VAL A 130 2.13 7.63 -7.47
CA VAL A 130 1.03 6.66 -7.58
C VAL A 130 0.16 6.92 -8.81
N ARG A 131 -0.28 8.16 -9.02
CA ARG A 131 -1.15 8.53 -10.17
C ARG A 131 -0.49 8.27 -11.52
N ILE A 132 0.81 8.51 -11.62
CA ILE A 132 1.58 8.21 -12.83
C ILE A 132 1.61 6.69 -13.08
N THR A 133 1.83 5.90 -12.02
CA THR A 133 1.87 4.45 -12.09
C THR A 133 0.52 3.84 -12.45
N GLU A 134 -0.56 4.34 -11.87
CA GLU A 134 -1.93 3.92 -12.20
C GLU A 134 -2.24 4.11 -13.69
N TYR A 135 -1.92 5.29 -14.24
CA TYR A 135 -2.10 5.58 -15.67
C TYR A 135 -1.33 4.58 -16.56
N VAL A 136 -0.08 4.27 -16.22
CA VAL A 136 0.74 3.33 -16.99
C VAL A 136 0.21 1.89 -16.90
N ILE A 137 -0.28 1.47 -15.73
CA ILE A 137 -0.78 0.12 -15.51
C ILE A 137 -2.15 -0.09 -16.17
N LEU A 138 -3.08 0.86 -16.04
CA LEU A 138 -4.45 0.72 -16.52
C LEU A 138 -4.56 0.80 -18.06
N ASP A 139 -3.64 1.49 -18.74
CA ASP A 139 -3.65 1.60 -20.21
C ASP A 139 -3.19 0.29 -20.90
N GLU A 140 -2.29 -0.49 -20.26
CA GLU A 140 -1.74 -1.72 -20.85
C GLU A 140 -2.41 -3.02 -20.37
N THR A 141 -3.01 -3.03 -19.16
CA THR A 141 -3.51 -4.27 -18.53
C THR A 141 -5.02 -4.29 -18.27
N GLY A 142 -5.75 -3.36 -18.90
CA GLY A 142 -7.17 -3.09 -18.69
C GLY A 142 -8.06 -4.31 -18.43
N HIS A 143 -8.52 -4.37 -17.17
CA HIS A 143 -9.68 -5.12 -16.67
C HIS A 143 -9.50 -6.64 -16.59
N MET A 144 -9.41 -7.17 -15.36
CA MET A 144 -9.47 -8.60 -15.01
C MET A 144 -10.85 -9.23 -15.26
N GLY A 145 -11.56 -8.79 -16.30
CA GLY A 145 -12.79 -9.43 -16.77
C GLY A 145 -12.44 -10.62 -17.66
N HIS A 146 -11.79 -11.64 -17.09
CA HIS A 146 -11.53 -12.87 -17.83
C HIS A 146 -12.73 -13.80 -17.68
N ASP A 147 -13.43 -14.03 -18.79
CA ASP A 147 -14.41 -15.11 -18.88
C ASP A 147 -13.68 -16.46 -18.92
N LEU A 148 -13.27 -16.93 -17.74
CA LEU A 148 -12.61 -18.23 -17.58
C LEU A 148 -13.46 -19.37 -18.14
N TYR A 149 -14.78 -19.28 -17.99
CA TYR A 149 -15.69 -20.29 -18.54
C TYR A 149 -15.61 -20.31 -20.07
N GLY A 150 -15.69 -19.16 -20.72
CA GLY A 150 -15.52 -19.03 -22.17
C GLY A 150 -14.16 -19.50 -22.68
N ILE A 151 -13.08 -19.24 -21.93
CA ILE A 151 -11.71 -19.65 -22.30
C ILE A 151 -11.53 -21.18 -22.25
N PHE A 152 -12.16 -21.83 -21.28
CA PHE A 152 -12.06 -23.27 -21.06
C PHE A 152 -13.31 -24.04 -21.48
N GLU A 153 -14.22 -23.42 -22.25
CA GLU A 153 -15.53 -23.98 -22.57
C GLU A 153 -15.42 -25.37 -23.24
N ASP A 154 -14.49 -25.51 -24.19
CA ASP A 154 -14.23 -26.77 -24.90
C ASP A 154 -13.70 -27.85 -23.94
N GLN A 155 -12.76 -27.49 -23.04
CA GLN A 155 -12.26 -28.43 -22.04
C GLN A 155 -13.39 -28.88 -21.11
N ILE A 156 -14.24 -27.95 -20.65
CA ILE A 156 -15.40 -28.22 -19.78
C ILE A 156 -16.44 -29.08 -20.52
N LYS A 157 -16.64 -28.86 -21.84
CA LYS A 157 -17.49 -29.68 -22.73
C LYS A 157 -17.08 -31.14 -22.80
N ASP A 158 -15.80 -31.42 -22.69
CA ASP A 158 -15.30 -32.80 -22.78
C ASP A 158 -15.22 -33.53 -21.42
N LEU A 159 -15.48 -32.86 -20.30
CA LEU A 159 -15.44 -33.48 -18.96
C LEU A 159 -16.64 -34.39 -18.70
N GLY A 160 -16.36 -35.58 -18.15
CA GLY A 160 -17.40 -36.45 -17.59
C GLY A 160 -17.93 -35.95 -16.23
N VAL A 161 -19.06 -36.51 -15.78
CA VAL A 161 -19.74 -36.13 -14.52
C VAL A 161 -18.80 -36.12 -13.31
N GLY A 162 -17.95 -37.14 -13.17
CA GLY A 162 -17.02 -37.24 -12.05
C GLY A 162 -15.95 -36.15 -12.05
N GLN A 163 -15.43 -35.77 -13.21
CA GLN A 163 -14.42 -34.72 -13.34
C GLN A 163 -15.01 -33.32 -13.12
N MET A 164 -16.23 -33.08 -13.60
CA MET A 164 -16.94 -31.83 -13.32
C MET A 164 -17.18 -31.60 -11.83
N LEU A 165 -17.52 -32.65 -11.08
CA LEU A 165 -17.68 -32.54 -9.62
C LEU A 165 -16.38 -32.11 -8.93
N ILE A 166 -15.23 -32.59 -9.42
CA ILE A 166 -13.92 -32.21 -8.89
C ILE A 166 -13.63 -30.74 -9.20
N VAL A 167 -13.84 -30.30 -10.45
CA VAL A 167 -13.66 -28.90 -10.85
C VAL A 167 -14.56 -27.96 -10.05
N LEU A 168 -15.83 -28.33 -9.85
CA LEU A 168 -16.77 -27.54 -9.05
C LEU A 168 -16.28 -27.40 -7.60
N LEU A 169 -15.85 -28.50 -6.97
CA LEU A 169 -15.34 -28.48 -5.60
C LEU A 169 -14.06 -27.64 -5.48
N GLU A 170 -13.16 -27.73 -6.46
CA GLU A 170 -11.94 -26.91 -6.51
C GLU A 170 -12.27 -25.42 -6.70
N ALA A 171 -13.18 -25.07 -7.60
CA ALA A 171 -13.61 -23.69 -7.83
C ALA A 171 -14.23 -23.06 -6.58
N ILE A 172 -15.08 -23.80 -5.84
CA ILE A 172 -15.65 -23.33 -4.57
C ILE A 172 -14.55 -23.06 -3.52
N VAL A 173 -13.55 -23.93 -3.42
CA VAL A 173 -12.43 -23.73 -2.48
C VAL A 173 -11.62 -22.48 -2.86
N ILE A 174 -11.36 -22.28 -4.15
CA ILE A 174 -10.63 -21.12 -4.65
C ILE A 174 -11.42 -19.82 -4.42
N ASP A 175 -12.73 -19.82 -4.65
CA ASP A 175 -13.62 -18.68 -4.38
C ASP A 175 -13.51 -18.23 -2.92
N ILE A 176 -13.57 -19.17 -1.97
CA ILE A 176 -13.40 -18.87 -0.54
C ILE A 176 -12.03 -18.27 -0.24
N ILE A 177 -10.96 -18.82 -0.81
CA ILE A 177 -9.59 -18.31 -0.62
C ILE A 177 -9.45 -16.90 -1.17
N THR A 178 -10.01 -16.65 -2.35
CA THR A 178 -9.95 -15.36 -3.05
C THR A 178 -10.72 -14.29 -2.27
N LYS A 179 -11.91 -14.60 -1.75
CA LYS A 179 -12.67 -13.73 -0.83
C LYS A 179 -11.89 -13.35 0.42
N LEU A 180 -11.24 -14.32 1.06
CA LEU A 180 -10.40 -14.04 2.24
C LEU A 180 -9.20 -13.16 1.89
N ALA A 181 -8.55 -13.42 0.75
CA ALA A 181 -7.44 -12.61 0.26
C ALA A 181 -7.88 -11.16 0.00
N SER A 182 -9.04 -10.95 -0.64
CA SER A 182 -9.64 -9.63 -0.88
C SER A 182 -9.88 -8.83 0.40
N ILE A 183 -10.42 -9.47 1.45
CA ILE A 183 -10.60 -8.83 2.76
C ILE A 183 -9.25 -8.38 3.34
N ILE A 184 -8.20 -9.20 3.20
CA ILE A 184 -6.86 -8.86 3.69
C ILE A 184 -6.28 -7.66 2.93
N VAL A 185 -6.50 -7.54 1.62
CA VAL A 185 -6.08 -6.36 0.83
C VAL A 185 -6.68 -5.08 1.41
N ILE A 186 -7.99 -5.07 1.67
CA ILE A 186 -8.70 -3.93 2.26
C ILE A 186 -8.09 -3.55 3.62
N ILE A 187 -7.79 -4.55 4.46
CA ILE A 187 -7.16 -4.34 5.78
C ILE A 187 -5.78 -3.70 5.63
N ILE A 188 -4.93 -4.20 4.73
CA ILE A 188 -3.56 -3.70 4.54
C ILE A 188 -3.59 -2.23 4.10
N VAL A 189 -4.42 -1.89 3.12
CA VAL A 189 -4.53 -0.53 2.58
C VAL A 189 -5.08 0.44 3.63
N THR A 190 -6.09 0.01 4.40
CA THR A 190 -6.63 0.81 5.52
C THR A 190 -5.60 1.01 6.62
N SER A 191 -4.85 -0.03 7.00
CA SER A 191 -3.82 0.07 8.05
C SER A 191 -2.71 1.06 7.68
N ARG A 192 -2.37 1.16 6.39
CA ARG A 192 -1.38 2.11 5.89
C ARG A 192 -1.82 3.54 6.20
N MET A 193 -3.09 3.88 5.97
CA MET A 193 -3.56 5.24 6.23
C MET A 193 -3.54 5.58 7.72
N ILE A 194 -3.85 4.61 8.57
CA ILE A 194 -3.71 4.75 10.02
C ILE A 194 -2.24 4.98 10.42
N GLU A 195 -1.29 4.22 9.84
CA GLU A 195 0.15 4.44 10.05
C GLU A 195 0.55 5.87 9.65
N ILE A 196 0.04 6.38 8.52
CA ILE A 196 0.29 7.76 8.06
C ILE A 196 -0.18 8.78 9.09
N TYR A 197 -1.41 8.66 9.59
CA TYR A 197 -1.91 9.59 10.60
C TYR A 197 -1.08 9.60 11.87
N ILE A 198 -0.59 8.43 12.33
CA ILE A 198 0.30 8.34 13.48
C ILE A 198 1.62 9.10 13.20
N TYR A 199 2.25 8.87 12.04
CA TYR A 199 3.45 9.60 11.65
C TYR A 199 3.24 11.12 11.57
N CYS A 200 2.11 11.56 11.01
CA CYS A 200 1.77 12.97 10.90
C CYS A 200 1.60 13.61 12.27
N SER A 201 0.90 12.93 13.20
CA SER A 201 0.64 13.47 14.53
C SER A 201 1.92 13.74 15.31
N ILE A 202 2.91 12.85 15.22
CA ILE A 202 4.16 12.87 15.99
C ILE A 202 5.28 13.65 15.27
N SER A 203 5.09 13.99 13.99
CA SER A 203 6.09 14.65 13.14
C SER A 203 6.78 15.88 13.76
N PRO A 204 6.17 16.73 14.61
CA PRO A 204 6.89 17.87 15.18
C PRO A 204 8.11 17.47 16.04
N LEU A 205 8.08 16.33 16.76
CA LEU A 205 9.17 15.97 17.68
C LEU A 205 10.47 15.69 16.93
N PRO A 206 10.52 14.84 15.89
CA PRO A 206 11.76 14.61 15.16
C PRO A 206 12.20 15.84 14.37
N PHE A 207 11.26 16.62 13.84
CA PHE A 207 11.58 17.87 13.13
C PHE A 207 12.29 18.89 14.03
N ALA A 208 12.01 18.91 15.35
CA ALA A 208 12.69 19.76 16.31
C ALA A 208 14.20 19.47 16.42
N THR A 209 14.64 18.28 16.02
CA THR A 209 16.06 17.88 16.08
C THR A 209 16.83 18.13 14.78
N LEU A 210 16.15 18.46 13.67
CA LEU A 210 16.75 18.56 12.32
C LEU A 210 17.87 19.61 12.21
N THR A 211 17.77 20.72 12.94
CA THR A 211 18.70 21.85 12.79
C THR A 211 20.03 21.65 13.54
N ASN A 212 20.14 20.60 14.35
CA ASN A 212 21.32 20.32 15.18
C ASN A 212 22.26 19.32 14.50
N ARG A 213 23.57 19.49 14.70
CA ARG A 213 24.60 18.65 14.10
C ARG A 213 24.71 17.26 14.72
N GLU A 214 24.50 17.15 16.03
CA GLU A 214 24.63 15.90 16.80
C GLU A 214 23.33 15.10 16.80
N TRP A 215 22.19 15.78 16.95
CA TRP A 215 20.87 15.13 17.00
C TRP A 215 20.13 15.17 15.66
N GLY A 216 20.69 15.82 14.64
CA GLY A 216 20.11 15.91 13.29
C GLY A 216 19.84 14.57 12.65
N ASN A 217 20.60 13.53 13.01
CA ASN A 217 20.38 12.17 12.55
C ASN A 217 18.98 11.63 12.92
N ILE A 218 18.41 12.04 14.06
CA ILE A 218 17.06 11.64 14.49
C ILE A 218 16.03 12.18 13.50
N GLY A 219 16.07 13.49 13.23
CA GLY A 219 15.20 14.13 12.27
C GLY A 219 15.39 13.62 10.84
N GLN A 220 16.64 13.39 10.42
CA GLN A 220 16.94 12.84 9.09
C GLN A 220 16.38 11.43 8.92
N ASN A 221 16.58 10.54 9.91
CA ASN A 221 16.01 9.19 9.87
C ASN A 221 14.47 9.21 9.86
N PHE A 222 13.86 10.16 10.59
CA PHE A 222 12.41 10.35 10.51
C PHE A 222 11.98 10.78 9.11
N LEU A 223 12.66 11.75 8.48
CA LEU A 223 12.37 12.16 7.12
C LEU A 223 12.51 10.99 6.13
N LYS A 224 13.57 10.18 6.24
CA LYS A 224 13.75 8.97 5.41
C LYS A 224 12.57 8.01 5.54
N ASN A 225 12.13 7.74 6.78
CA ASN A 225 10.97 6.88 7.03
C ASN A 225 9.65 7.52 6.56
N LEU A 226 9.52 8.85 6.63
CA LEU A 226 8.37 9.57 6.12
C LEU A 226 8.27 9.49 4.59
N PHE A 227 9.40 9.68 3.89
CA PHE A 227 9.48 9.43 2.45
C PHE A 227 9.18 7.97 2.12
N ALA A 228 9.70 7.02 2.89
CA ALA A 228 9.38 5.60 2.71
C ALA A 228 7.87 5.33 2.81
N LEU A 229 7.18 5.90 3.79
CA LEU A 229 5.74 5.72 3.96
C LEU A 229 4.94 6.41 2.84
N ALA A 230 5.41 7.57 2.35
CA ALA A 230 4.82 8.25 1.21
C ALA A 230 4.92 7.40 -0.08
N PHE A 231 6.10 6.85 -0.38
CA PHE A 231 6.34 6.00 -1.55
C PHE A 231 5.90 4.54 -1.37
N GLN A 232 5.49 4.13 -0.17
CA GLN A 232 4.91 2.79 0.04
C GLN A 232 3.68 2.58 -0.84
N ALA A 233 2.83 3.61 -1.04
CA ALA A 233 1.67 3.47 -1.93
C ALA A 233 2.07 3.20 -3.38
N PHE A 234 3.14 3.84 -3.85
CA PHE A 234 3.67 3.58 -5.18
C PHE A 234 4.10 2.11 -5.33
N ALA A 235 4.81 1.56 -4.33
CA ALA A 235 5.20 0.15 -4.34
C ALA A 235 3.99 -0.80 -4.30
N MET A 236 2.94 -0.44 -3.54
CA MET A 236 1.69 -1.21 -3.51
C MET A 236 0.96 -1.17 -4.85
N MET A 237 0.89 0.00 -5.49
CA MET A 237 0.27 0.15 -6.81
C MET A 237 0.99 -0.68 -7.88
N LEU A 238 2.32 -0.64 -7.87
CA LEU A 238 3.14 -1.47 -8.75
C LEU A 238 2.88 -2.96 -8.55
N CYS A 239 2.70 -3.39 -7.29
CA CYS A 239 2.38 -4.78 -6.97
C CYS A 239 1.03 -5.22 -7.56
N LEU A 240 0.01 -4.36 -7.51
CA LEU A 240 -1.31 -4.62 -8.10
C LEU A 240 -1.22 -4.74 -9.64
N GLY A 241 -0.47 -3.84 -10.29
CA GLY A 241 -0.29 -3.91 -11.74
C GLY A 241 0.47 -5.16 -12.20
N ILE A 242 1.52 -5.54 -11.48
CA ILE A 242 2.26 -6.79 -11.75
C ILE A 242 1.33 -8.00 -11.58
N HIS A 243 0.49 -8.02 -10.53
CA HIS A 243 -0.47 -9.10 -10.32
C HIS A 243 -1.42 -9.24 -11.51
N ASN A 244 -2.05 -8.15 -11.93
CA ASN A 244 -2.95 -8.14 -13.08
C ASN A 244 -2.25 -8.63 -14.37
N GLY A 245 -1.06 -8.10 -14.67
CA GLY A 245 -0.27 -8.55 -15.83
C GLY A 245 0.10 -10.04 -15.77
N LEU A 246 0.40 -10.59 -14.60
CA LEU A 246 0.72 -12.01 -14.44
C LEU A 246 -0.50 -12.91 -14.68
N ILE A 247 -1.67 -12.53 -14.14
CA ILE A 247 -2.93 -13.27 -14.38
C ILE A 247 -3.28 -13.25 -15.87
N ASN A 248 -3.19 -12.09 -16.53
CA ASN A 248 -3.44 -11.96 -17.96
C ASN A 248 -2.52 -12.88 -18.79
N ASN A 249 -1.23 -12.92 -18.47
CA ASN A 249 -0.27 -13.76 -19.19
C ASN A 249 -0.58 -15.26 -19.07
N ILE A 250 -1.01 -15.72 -17.89
CA ILE A 250 -1.38 -17.12 -17.67
C ILE A 250 -2.62 -17.48 -18.48
N ILE A 251 -3.64 -16.63 -18.42
CA ILE A 251 -4.90 -16.88 -19.11
C ILE A 251 -4.73 -16.87 -20.63
N ILE A 252 -3.97 -15.92 -21.18
CA ILE A 252 -3.69 -15.85 -22.63
C ILE A 252 -2.86 -17.04 -23.11
N SER A 253 -1.94 -17.54 -22.28
CA SER A 253 -1.07 -18.64 -22.70
C SER A 253 -1.82 -19.95 -23.00
N ASN A 254 -2.96 -20.17 -22.31
CA ASN A 254 -3.91 -21.29 -22.49
C ASN A 254 -3.27 -22.65 -22.83
N SER A 255 -2.07 -22.92 -22.33
CA SER A 255 -1.28 -24.12 -22.68
C SER A 255 -1.53 -25.28 -21.74
N ASP A 256 -2.09 -25.00 -20.57
CA ASP A 256 -2.24 -25.93 -19.45
C ASP A 256 -3.70 -26.31 -19.23
N SER A 257 -3.95 -27.32 -18.40
CA SER A 257 -5.30 -27.75 -18.03
C SER A 257 -6.04 -26.67 -17.21
N LEU A 258 -7.38 -26.68 -17.28
CA LEU A 258 -8.25 -25.82 -16.46
C LEU A 258 -7.83 -25.81 -14.99
N ASN A 259 -7.74 -26.98 -14.34
CA ASN A 259 -7.41 -27.07 -12.91
C ASN A 259 -6.05 -26.44 -12.58
N TRP A 260 -5.03 -26.68 -13.42
CA TRP A 260 -3.70 -26.11 -13.20
C TRP A 260 -3.74 -24.58 -13.30
N THR A 261 -4.46 -24.05 -14.28
CA THR A 261 -4.64 -22.61 -14.45
C THR A 261 -5.33 -21.97 -13.25
N LEU A 262 -6.42 -22.57 -12.75
CA LEU A 262 -7.15 -22.08 -11.58
C LEU A 262 -6.26 -22.03 -10.32
N LEU A 263 -5.49 -23.11 -10.09
CA LEU A 263 -4.56 -23.17 -8.97
C LEU A 263 -3.44 -22.12 -9.09
N HIS A 264 -2.87 -21.94 -10.28
CA HIS A 264 -1.82 -20.96 -10.54
C HIS A 264 -2.30 -19.52 -10.30
N CYS A 265 -3.48 -19.16 -10.82
CA CYS A 265 -4.07 -17.85 -10.60
C CYS A 265 -4.29 -17.57 -9.10
N THR A 266 -4.82 -18.56 -8.38
CA THR A 266 -5.00 -18.48 -6.91
C THR A 266 -3.68 -18.29 -6.19
N GLY A 267 -2.64 -19.01 -6.60
CA GLY A 267 -1.30 -18.88 -6.04
C GLY A 267 -0.75 -17.45 -6.17
N ILE A 268 -0.97 -16.82 -7.32
CA ILE A 268 -0.54 -15.43 -7.56
C ILE A 268 -1.37 -14.45 -6.73
N SER A 269 -2.67 -14.68 -6.57
CA SER A 269 -3.54 -13.90 -5.68
C SER A 269 -3.08 -13.96 -4.21
N ILE A 270 -2.54 -15.09 -3.75
CA ILE A 270 -1.93 -15.17 -2.41
C ILE A 270 -0.60 -14.42 -2.37
N VAL A 271 0.22 -14.53 -3.41
CA VAL A 271 1.51 -13.84 -3.51
C VAL A 271 1.32 -12.32 -3.48
N VAL A 272 0.31 -11.76 -4.17
CA VAL A 272 0.06 -10.31 -4.15
C VAL A 272 -0.25 -9.83 -2.73
N VAL A 273 -1.04 -10.57 -1.94
CA VAL A 273 -1.32 -10.23 -0.54
C VAL A 273 -0.03 -10.20 0.30
N LEU A 274 0.84 -11.20 0.13
CA LEU A 274 2.12 -11.26 0.84
C LEU A 274 3.07 -10.12 0.44
N LEU A 275 3.07 -9.74 -0.83
CA LEU A 275 3.89 -8.64 -1.34
C LEU A 275 3.38 -7.28 -0.86
N LEU A 276 2.06 -7.05 -0.89
CA LEU A 276 1.42 -5.84 -0.35
C LEU A 276 1.80 -5.63 1.12
N TRP A 277 1.81 -6.70 1.93
CA TRP A 277 2.26 -6.65 3.32
C TRP A 277 3.74 -6.24 3.44
N LYS A 278 4.59 -6.70 2.51
CA LYS A 278 6.03 -6.40 2.50
C LYS A 278 6.39 -5.05 1.89
N CYS A 279 5.50 -4.39 1.15
CA CYS A 279 5.78 -3.10 0.50
C CYS A 279 6.31 -2.04 1.49
N GLY A 280 5.81 -2.02 2.73
CA GLY A 280 6.29 -1.10 3.76
C GLY A 280 7.75 -1.33 4.15
N SER A 281 8.19 -2.58 4.30
CA SER A 281 9.59 -2.90 4.63
C SER A 281 10.52 -2.68 3.45
N ILE A 282 10.06 -2.97 2.23
CA ILE A 282 10.80 -2.70 0.99
C ILE A 282 11.05 -1.20 0.85
N SER A 283 10.01 -0.38 0.98
CA SER A 283 10.13 1.07 0.88
C SER A 283 11.08 1.63 1.96
N LYS A 284 10.93 1.19 3.21
CA LYS A 284 11.84 1.57 4.31
C LYS A 284 13.28 1.17 4.02
N SER A 285 13.53 0.01 3.43
CA SER A 285 14.89 -0.42 3.08
C SER A 285 15.53 0.48 2.01
N ILE A 286 14.77 0.90 0.99
CA ILE A 286 15.27 1.75 -0.10
C ILE A 286 15.64 3.14 0.42
N PHE A 287 14.72 3.79 1.14
CA PHE A 287 14.95 5.16 1.62
C PHE A 287 15.95 5.26 2.77
N ASN A 288 16.19 4.18 3.51
CA ASN A 288 17.27 4.15 4.49
C ASN A 288 18.65 3.94 3.85
N ALA A 289 18.73 3.40 2.63
CA ALA A 289 19.99 3.23 1.89
C ALA A 289 20.46 4.51 1.17
N ILE A 290 19.55 5.47 0.94
CA ILE A 290 19.82 6.81 0.39
C ILE A 290 20.08 7.78 1.55
#